data_AF-A0A965X9B2-F1
#
_entry.id   AF-A0A965X9B2-F1
#
_cell.length_a   1.000
_cell.length_b   1.000
_cell.length_c   1.000
_cell.angle_alpha   90.00
_cell.angle_beta   90.00
_cell.angle_gamma   90.00
#
_symmetry.space_group_name_H-M   'P 1'
#
loop_
_entity.id
_entity.type
_entity.pdbx_description
1 polymer ?
#
loop_
_entity_poly.entity_id
_entity_poly.type
_entity_poly.pdbx_seq_one_letter_code
_entity_poly.pdbx_strand_id
1 'polypeptide(L)'
;MKNKMGYILIVAGFILLVWGLVIVLKPQKVTILNSNYMQPIKGETNSTENVKTQQDDFEENKAKGDAFEKFIVKKFNRKYFTLQEWRSDKYVDGIYAVSNHFPDLEIIFEHKHVKETFAVECKWRKSFYNNEIEWAQDYQVKNYKEYAERLNIPVFVLIGIGGKPEKPHELFIVPLERMHSNIISKEELSDYRKEDDYKDFFWDFEKNELR
;
A
#
# COMPACT_ATOMS: atom_id res chain seq x y z
N MET A 1 -31.54 -17.07 47.60
CA MET A 1 -31.03 -17.28 46.22
C MET A 1 -30.34 -16.04 45.62
N LYS A 2 -30.74 -14.79 45.93
CA LYS A 2 -30.14 -13.57 45.37
C LYS A 2 -28.64 -13.37 45.69
N ASN A 3 -28.20 -13.72 46.90
CA ASN A 3 -26.81 -13.49 47.31
C ASN A 3 -25.81 -14.39 46.56
N LYS A 4 -26.21 -15.62 46.18
CA LYS A 4 -25.35 -16.53 45.40
C LYS A 4 -25.07 -16.00 43.99
N MET A 5 -26.05 -15.32 43.37
CA MET A 5 -25.89 -14.70 42.05
C MET A 5 -24.89 -13.53 42.07
N GLY A 6 -24.92 -12.73 43.14
CA GLY A 6 -23.96 -11.63 43.34
C GLY A 6 -22.52 -12.12 43.48
N TYR A 7 -22.30 -13.18 44.26
CA TYR A 7 -20.96 -13.79 44.40
C TYR A 7 -20.45 -14.36 43.06
N ILE A 8 -21.31 -14.98 42.26
CA ILE A 8 -20.92 -15.52 40.94
C ILE A 8 -20.47 -14.38 40.01
N LEU A 9 -21.17 -13.25 39.99
CA LEU A 9 -20.81 -12.10 39.15
C LEU A 9 -19.50 -11.44 39.60
N ILE A 10 -19.25 -11.36 40.91
CA ILE A 10 -18.00 -10.81 41.45
C ILE A 10 -16.82 -11.73 41.09
N VAL A 11 -16.98 -13.05 41.23
CA VAL A 11 -15.95 -14.03 40.87
C VAL A 11 -15.67 -14.02 39.36
N ALA A 12 -16.72 -13.95 38.52
CA ALA A 12 -16.58 -13.85 37.08
C ALA A 12 -15.85 -12.55 36.67
N GLY A 13 -16.17 -11.43 37.30
CA GLY A 13 -15.48 -10.15 37.07
C GLY A 13 -13.99 -10.21 37.45
N PHE A 14 -13.65 -10.86 38.57
CA PHE A 14 -12.26 -11.07 38.97
C PHE A 14 -11.50 -11.97 38.00
N ILE A 15 -12.13 -13.04 37.50
CA ILE A 15 -11.52 -13.92 36.49
C ILE A 15 -11.22 -13.14 35.20
N LEU A 16 -12.17 -12.31 34.73
CA LEU A 16 -11.96 -11.48 33.53
C LEU A 16 -10.87 -10.42 33.72
N LEU A 17 -10.78 -9.80 34.90
CA LEU A 17 -9.71 -8.85 35.22
C LEU A 17 -8.33 -9.53 35.24
N VAL A 18 -8.23 -10.71 35.86
CA VAL A 18 -6.97 -11.48 35.89
C VAL A 18 -6.60 -11.95 34.48
N TRP A 19 -7.57 -12.41 33.69
CA TRP A 19 -7.35 -12.79 32.29
C TRP A 19 -6.88 -11.61 31.42
N GLY A 20 -7.51 -10.44 31.59
CA GLY A 20 -7.10 -9.21 30.92
C GLY A 20 -5.68 -8.80 31.30
N LEU A 21 -5.31 -8.88 32.59
CA LEU A 21 -3.95 -8.61 33.05
C LEU A 21 -2.93 -9.58 32.45
N VAL A 22 -3.26 -10.87 32.35
CA VAL A 22 -2.39 -11.89 31.73
C VAL A 22 -2.20 -11.61 30.23
N ILE A 23 -3.20 -11.10 29.53
CA ILE A 23 -3.10 -10.73 28.12
C ILE A 23 -2.20 -9.49 27.94
N VAL A 24 -2.37 -8.46 28.78
CA VAL A 24 -1.58 -7.22 28.72
C VAL A 24 -0.13 -7.42 29.16
N LEU A 25 0.11 -8.31 30.14
CA LEU A 25 1.45 -8.59 30.68
C LEU A 25 2.17 -9.73 29.96
N LYS A 26 1.52 -10.43 29.02
CA LYS A 26 2.23 -11.40 28.16
C LYS A 26 3.18 -10.60 27.27
N PRO A 27 4.51 -10.75 27.43
CA PRO A 27 5.43 -10.14 26.48
C PRO A 27 5.09 -10.70 25.09
N GLN A 28 4.88 -9.81 24.13
CA GLN A 28 4.84 -10.22 22.73
C GLN A 28 6.15 -10.98 22.47
N LYS A 29 6.05 -12.27 22.16
CA LYS A 29 7.16 -12.99 21.59
C LYS A 29 7.45 -12.32 20.25
N VAL A 30 8.41 -11.41 20.25
CA VAL A 30 9.08 -10.97 19.04
C VAL A 30 9.77 -12.23 18.51
N THR A 31 9.09 -12.90 17.57
CA THR A 31 9.77 -13.85 16.71
C THR A 31 10.75 -13.02 15.90
N ILE A 32 12.01 -13.02 16.30
CA ILE A 32 13.11 -12.53 15.47
C ILE A 32 13.10 -13.44 14.24
N LEU A 33 12.50 -12.96 13.15
CA LEU A 33 12.74 -13.50 11.83
C LEU A 33 14.22 -13.23 11.56
N ASN A 34 15.02 -14.29 11.61
CA ASN A 34 16.42 -14.25 11.22
C ASN A 34 16.51 -13.68 9.81
N SER A 35 16.93 -12.41 9.71
CA SER A 35 17.41 -11.82 8.47
C SER A 35 18.74 -12.48 8.11
N ASN A 36 18.66 -13.70 7.57
CA ASN A 36 19.78 -14.32 6.86
C ASN A 36 19.83 -13.76 5.43
N TYR A 37 20.15 -12.47 5.32
CA TYR A 37 20.74 -11.89 4.12
C TYR A 37 22.07 -11.23 4.52
N MET A 38 23.06 -12.06 4.83
CA MET A 38 24.47 -11.78 4.58
C MET A 38 25.25 -13.10 4.68
N GLN A 39 25.52 -13.70 3.53
CA GLN A 39 26.58 -14.71 3.42
C GLN A 39 27.94 -14.01 3.56
N PRO A 40 28.93 -14.61 4.24
CA PRO A 40 30.25 -14.02 4.35
C PRO A 40 30.96 -14.09 2.99
N ILE A 41 31.26 -12.94 2.40
CA ILE A 41 32.12 -12.84 1.22
C ILE A 41 33.55 -13.18 1.66
N LYS A 42 34.05 -14.34 1.21
CA LYS A 42 35.47 -14.63 1.09
C LYS A 42 35.82 -14.63 -0.40
N GLY A 43 36.71 -13.71 -0.80
CA GLY A 43 37.41 -13.73 -2.08
C GLY A 43 37.23 -12.46 -2.92
N GLU A 44 38.27 -11.63 -2.95
CA GLU A 44 38.55 -10.55 -3.92
C GLU A 44 38.41 -11.10 -5.37
N THR A 45 37.93 -10.41 -6.40
CA THR A 45 38.07 -9.02 -6.85
C THR A 45 37.01 -8.85 -7.94
N ASN A 46 35.82 -8.25 -7.66
CA ASN A 46 34.75 -7.92 -8.65
C ASN A 46 33.57 -7.13 -8.03
N SER A 47 33.75 -6.57 -6.83
CA SER A 47 32.65 -6.04 -5.99
C SER A 47 32.20 -4.63 -6.35
N THR A 48 33.04 -3.83 -7.01
CA THR A 48 32.78 -2.39 -7.18
C THR A 48 31.83 -2.09 -8.34
N GLU A 49 31.90 -2.86 -9.44
CA GLU A 49 30.98 -2.68 -10.58
C GLU A 49 29.57 -3.19 -10.26
N ASN A 50 29.43 -4.38 -9.67
CA ASN A 50 28.12 -4.94 -9.33
C ASN A 50 27.34 -4.11 -8.32
N VAL A 51 28.02 -3.53 -7.31
CA VAL A 51 27.37 -2.65 -6.32
C VAL A 51 26.93 -1.34 -6.96
N LYS A 52 27.74 -0.78 -7.87
CA LYS A 52 27.40 0.45 -8.58
C LYS A 52 26.21 0.25 -9.52
N THR A 53 26.20 -0.83 -10.30
CA THR A 53 25.08 -1.16 -11.20
C THR A 53 23.78 -1.39 -10.45
N GLN A 54 23.81 -2.11 -9.32
CA GLN A 54 22.60 -2.32 -8.50
C GLN A 54 22.06 -1.02 -7.88
N GLN A 55 22.96 -0.13 -7.44
CA GLN A 55 22.59 1.19 -6.94
C GLN A 55 21.99 2.07 -8.04
N ASP A 56 22.62 2.09 -9.22
CA ASP A 56 22.16 2.86 -10.38
C ASP A 56 20.76 2.36 -10.83
N ASP A 57 20.55 1.04 -10.89
CA ASP A 57 19.26 0.42 -11.22
C ASP A 57 18.17 0.76 -10.17
N PHE A 58 18.53 0.77 -8.88
CA PHE A 58 17.62 1.15 -7.81
C PHE A 58 17.19 2.61 -7.92
N GLU A 59 18.14 3.52 -8.11
CA GLU A 59 17.88 4.95 -8.27
C GLU A 59 17.03 5.24 -9.51
N GLU A 60 17.30 4.55 -10.62
CA GLU A 60 16.50 4.69 -11.84
C GLU A 60 15.06 4.19 -11.63
N ASN A 61 14.88 3.03 -10.98
CA ASN A 61 13.55 2.50 -10.69
C ASN A 61 12.76 3.40 -9.73
N LYS A 62 13.43 3.94 -8.71
CA LYS A 62 12.83 4.92 -7.80
C LYS A 62 12.41 6.18 -8.56
N ALA A 63 13.29 6.72 -9.41
CA ALA A 63 12.98 7.91 -10.20
C ALA A 63 11.77 7.72 -11.12
N LYS A 64 11.60 6.51 -11.69
CA LYS A 64 10.41 6.14 -12.47
C LYS A 64 9.15 6.10 -11.62
N GLY A 65 9.21 5.50 -10.41
CA GLY A 65 8.10 5.52 -9.45
C GLY A 65 7.66 6.94 -9.08
N ASP A 66 8.60 7.75 -8.61
CA ASP A 66 8.37 9.15 -8.24
C ASP A 66 7.77 9.97 -9.42
N ALA A 67 8.17 9.67 -10.66
CA ALA A 67 7.65 10.34 -11.85
C ALA A 67 6.20 9.94 -12.16
N PHE A 68 5.85 8.66 -11.98
CA PHE A 68 4.47 8.18 -12.14
C PHE A 68 3.55 8.73 -11.04
N GLU A 69 3.98 8.73 -9.78
CA GLU A 69 3.22 9.36 -8.68
C GLU A 69 2.91 10.84 -8.96
N LYS A 70 3.91 11.60 -9.42
CA LYS A 70 3.72 13.00 -9.84
C LYS A 70 2.70 13.14 -10.95
N PHE A 71 2.67 12.21 -11.91
CA PHE A 71 1.67 12.18 -12.97
C PHE A 71 0.27 11.95 -12.39
N ILE A 72 0.11 10.96 -11.51
CA ILE A 72 -1.16 10.65 -10.82
C ILE A 72 -1.67 11.84 -10.00
N VAL A 73 -0.83 12.45 -9.15
CA VAL A 73 -1.19 13.61 -8.31
C VAL A 73 -1.73 14.77 -9.17
N LYS A 74 -1.15 15.01 -10.34
CA LYS A 74 -1.58 16.09 -11.25
C LYS A 74 -2.95 15.85 -11.89
N LYS A 75 -3.47 14.63 -11.89
CA LYS A 75 -4.80 14.30 -12.45
C LYS A 75 -5.95 14.55 -11.47
N PHE A 76 -5.66 14.81 -10.20
CA PHE A 76 -6.68 15.15 -9.21
C PHE A 76 -6.99 16.64 -9.25
N ASN A 77 -8.24 16.98 -9.56
CA ASN A 77 -8.67 18.38 -9.60
C ASN A 77 -8.68 18.98 -8.19
N ARG A 78 -7.76 19.92 -7.92
CA ARG A 78 -7.57 20.56 -6.61
C ARG A 78 -8.79 21.32 -6.07
N LYS A 79 -9.82 21.55 -6.89
CA LYS A 79 -11.11 22.08 -6.42
C LYS A 79 -11.87 21.08 -5.53
N TYR A 80 -11.71 19.79 -5.80
CA TYR A 80 -12.45 18.72 -5.13
C TYR A 80 -11.56 17.76 -4.35
N PHE A 81 -10.26 17.72 -4.67
CA PHE A 81 -9.32 16.77 -4.07
C PHE A 81 -8.22 17.49 -3.30
N THR A 82 -7.95 17.01 -2.08
CA THR A 82 -6.83 17.43 -1.25
C THR A 82 -5.89 16.24 -1.05
N LEU A 83 -4.63 16.41 -1.41
CA LEU A 83 -3.58 15.43 -1.09
C LEU A 83 -3.25 15.54 0.40
N GLN A 84 -3.64 14.53 1.18
CA GLN A 84 -3.48 14.47 2.62
C GLN A 84 -2.12 13.89 3.00
N GLU A 85 -1.75 12.76 2.39
CA GLU A 85 -0.45 12.12 2.57
C GLU A 85 0.19 11.85 1.20
N TRP A 86 1.50 12.06 1.14
CA TRP A 86 2.35 11.59 0.05
C TRP A 86 3.57 10.94 0.67
N ARG A 87 3.49 9.62 0.77
CA ARG A 87 4.44 8.78 1.48
C ARG A 87 5.66 8.56 0.60
N SER A 88 6.81 8.39 1.24
CA SER A 88 8.09 8.25 0.55
C SER A 88 9.00 7.36 1.39
N ASP A 89 9.86 6.60 0.72
CA ASP A 89 10.81 5.67 1.34
C ASP A 89 12.00 6.38 2.00
N LYS A 90 11.72 7.31 2.93
CA LYS A 90 12.74 7.92 3.78
C LYS A 90 13.10 6.95 4.90
N TYR A 91 14.39 6.72 5.08
CA TYR A 91 14.93 5.93 6.18
C TYR A 91 16.31 6.45 6.61
N VAL A 92 16.71 6.13 7.82
CA VAL A 92 18.07 6.36 8.35
C VAL A 92 18.50 5.11 9.12
N ASP A 93 19.65 4.54 8.79
CA ASP A 93 20.19 3.34 9.45
C ASP A 93 19.20 2.17 9.54
N GLY A 94 18.41 1.96 8.47
CA GLY A 94 17.37 0.93 8.40
C GLY A 94 16.09 1.23 9.20
N ILE A 95 16.01 2.40 9.85
CA ILE A 95 14.83 2.89 10.56
C ILE A 95 13.98 3.69 9.57
N TYR A 96 12.74 3.25 9.38
CA TYR A 96 11.75 3.91 8.54
C TYR A 96 10.46 4.13 9.34
N ALA A 97 9.65 5.10 8.91
CA ALA A 97 8.33 5.29 9.49
C ALA A 97 7.42 4.13 9.13
N VAL A 98 6.57 3.67 10.06
CA VAL A 98 5.59 2.60 9.81
C VAL A 98 4.71 2.92 8.61
N SER A 99 4.43 4.21 8.38
CA SER A 99 3.67 4.69 7.23
C SER A 99 4.30 4.36 5.88
N ASN A 100 5.60 4.08 5.78
CA ASN A 100 6.22 3.66 4.52
C ASN A 100 5.67 2.31 4.02
N HIS A 101 4.96 1.56 4.85
CA HIS A 101 4.27 0.33 4.46
C HIS A 101 2.84 0.54 3.95
N PHE A 102 2.33 1.78 3.96
CA PHE A 102 0.98 2.13 3.53
C PHE A 102 0.99 2.63 2.07
N PRO A 103 -0.17 2.73 1.41
CA PRO A 103 -0.22 3.19 0.02
C PRO A 103 0.43 4.56 -0.17
N ASP A 104 1.00 4.80 -1.35
CA ASP A 104 1.76 6.01 -1.66
C ASP A 104 1.03 7.31 -1.32
N LEU A 105 -0.27 7.40 -1.64
CA LEU A 105 -1.07 8.61 -1.46
C LEU A 105 -2.28 8.38 -0.56
N GLU A 106 -2.68 9.41 0.18
CA GLU A 106 -4.00 9.52 0.80
C GLU A 106 -4.65 10.82 0.32
N ILE A 107 -5.90 10.73 -0.13
CA ILE A 107 -6.60 11.81 -0.80
C ILE A 107 -7.97 11.99 -0.16
N ILE A 108 -8.30 13.24 0.12
CA ILE A 108 -9.62 13.65 0.58
C ILE A 108 -10.39 14.23 -0.61
N PHE A 109 -11.52 13.64 -0.95
CA PHE A 109 -12.52 14.20 -1.84
C PHE A 109 -13.53 15.04 -1.02
N GLU A 110 -13.83 16.25 -1.49
CA GLU A 110 -14.84 17.11 -0.88
C GLU A 110 -15.69 17.80 -1.97
N HIS A 111 -17.00 17.56 -1.93
CA HIS A 111 -17.97 18.25 -2.80
C HIS A 111 -19.32 18.42 -2.09
N LYS A 112 -19.75 19.68 -1.91
CA LYS A 112 -20.99 20.05 -1.21
C LYS A 112 -21.00 19.52 0.23
N HIS A 113 -21.77 18.47 0.50
CA HIS A 113 -21.92 17.84 1.81
C HIS A 113 -21.24 16.46 1.90
N VAL A 114 -20.55 16.05 0.83
CA VAL A 114 -19.82 14.80 0.76
C VAL A 114 -18.35 15.07 1.04
N LYS A 115 -17.78 14.30 1.98
CA LYS A 115 -16.36 14.28 2.29
C LYS A 115 -15.91 12.84 2.50
N GLU A 116 -15.06 12.35 1.62
CA GLU A 116 -14.59 10.97 1.61
C GLU A 116 -13.07 10.93 1.55
N THR A 117 -12.48 9.92 2.17
CA THR A 117 -11.03 9.67 2.11
C THR A 117 -10.79 8.35 1.39
N PHE A 118 -9.86 8.33 0.46
CA PHE A 118 -9.36 7.11 -0.17
C PHE A 118 -7.84 7.17 -0.30
N ALA A 119 -7.22 6.00 -0.46
CA ALA A 119 -5.79 5.88 -0.64
C ALA A 119 -5.45 5.31 -2.01
N VAL A 120 -4.27 5.65 -2.52
CA VAL A 120 -3.80 5.25 -3.84
C VAL A 120 -2.40 4.68 -3.74
N GLU A 121 -2.24 3.46 -4.27
CA GLU A 121 -0.93 2.87 -4.56
C GLU A 121 -0.61 3.09 -6.05
N CYS A 122 0.59 3.55 -6.36
CA CYS A 122 1.02 3.86 -7.71
C CYS A 122 1.98 2.80 -8.24
N LYS A 123 1.65 2.21 -9.40
CA LYS A 123 2.57 1.30 -10.09
C LYS A 123 2.74 1.60 -11.57
N TRP A 124 3.99 1.75 -12.00
CA TRP A 124 4.31 1.80 -13.43
C TRP A 124 5.12 0.57 -13.87
N ARG A 125 4.80 0.07 -15.07
CA ARG A 125 5.52 -1.00 -15.75
C ARG A 125 5.73 -0.65 -17.21
N LYS A 126 6.95 -0.88 -17.72
CA LYS A 126 7.28 -0.62 -19.13
C LYS A 126 6.48 -1.50 -20.09
N SER A 127 6.20 -2.75 -19.69
CA SER A 127 5.42 -3.70 -20.47
C SER A 127 4.91 -4.81 -19.57
N PHE A 128 3.97 -5.60 -20.08
CA PHE A 128 3.67 -6.92 -19.54
C PHE A 128 4.83 -7.88 -19.77
N TYR A 129 4.98 -8.87 -18.89
CA TYR A 129 5.81 -10.05 -19.08
C TYR A 129 4.89 -11.26 -19.03
N ASN A 130 4.94 -12.17 -20.01
CA ASN A 130 4.03 -13.32 -20.08
C ASN A 130 2.53 -12.97 -19.90
N ASN A 131 2.07 -11.83 -20.46
CA ASN A 131 0.71 -11.30 -20.32
C ASN A 131 0.27 -10.96 -18.88
N GLU A 132 1.22 -10.74 -17.97
CA GLU A 132 0.95 -10.35 -16.59
C GLU A 132 1.91 -9.25 -16.13
N ILE A 133 1.61 -8.67 -14.98
CA ILE A 133 2.53 -7.84 -14.22
C ILE A 133 2.51 -8.24 -12.75
N GLU A 134 3.68 -8.21 -12.13
CA GLU A 134 3.78 -8.10 -10.68
C GLU A 134 3.61 -6.63 -10.28
N TRP A 135 2.52 -6.30 -9.60
CA TRP A 135 2.18 -4.92 -9.23
C TRP A 135 2.72 -4.54 -7.85
N ALA A 136 2.96 -5.51 -6.97
CA ALA A 136 3.54 -5.30 -5.64
C ALA A 136 4.26 -6.57 -5.17
N GLN A 137 4.98 -6.49 -4.06
CA GLN A 137 5.42 -7.67 -3.33
C GLN A 137 4.30 -8.21 -2.43
N ASP A 138 4.28 -9.51 -2.12
CA ASP A 138 3.23 -10.12 -1.29
C ASP A 138 3.01 -9.41 0.05
N TYR A 139 4.09 -9.01 0.72
CA TYR A 139 3.99 -8.29 1.99
C TYR A 139 3.34 -6.91 1.82
N GLN A 140 3.57 -6.24 0.69
CA GLN A 140 2.94 -4.95 0.39
C GLN A 140 1.43 -5.14 0.19
N VAL A 141 1.02 -6.15 -0.58
CA VAL A 141 -0.41 -6.48 -0.76
C VAL A 141 -1.09 -6.70 0.59
N LYS A 142 -0.45 -7.45 1.49
CA LYS A 142 -0.94 -7.67 2.84
C LYS A 142 -1.05 -6.37 3.63
N ASN A 143 0.00 -5.53 3.63
CA ASN A 143 0.01 -4.26 4.35
C ASN A 143 -1.09 -3.33 3.86
N TYR A 144 -1.36 -3.28 2.56
CA TYR A 144 -2.40 -2.44 1.97
C TYR A 144 -3.80 -2.93 2.35
N LYS A 145 -4.02 -4.24 2.39
CA LYS A 145 -5.29 -4.82 2.86
C LYS A 145 -5.53 -4.54 4.34
N GLU A 146 -4.50 -4.72 5.18
CA GLU A 146 -4.57 -4.39 6.60
C GLU A 146 -4.79 -2.88 6.83
N TYR A 147 -4.16 -2.02 6.02
CA TYR A 147 -4.39 -0.58 6.04
C TYR A 147 -5.85 -0.25 5.73
N ALA A 148 -6.38 -0.81 4.63
CA ALA A 148 -7.75 -0.55 4.18
C ALA A 148 -8.78 -0.98 5.23
N GLU A 149 -8.62 -2.19 5.78
CA GLU A 149 -9.51 -2.74 6.80
C GLU A 149 -9.43 -1.96 8.12
N ARG A 150 -8.23 -1.68 8.61
CA ARG A 150 -8.03 -1.07 9.94
C ARG A 150 -8.46 0.38 9.98
N LEU A 151 -8.23 1.13 8.89
CA LEU A 151 -8.59 2.55 8.82
C LEU A 151 -9.96 2.78 8.19
N ASN A 152 -10.59 1.74 7.64
CA ASN A 152 -11.81 1.84 6.86
C ASN A 152 -11.67 2.88 5.72
N ILE A 153 -10.54 2.83 5.00
CA ILE A 153 -10.22 3.69 3.86
C ILE A 153 -10.10 2.81 2.62
N PRO A 154 -10.91 3.02 1.57
CA PRO A 154 -10.76 2.27 0.31
C PRO A 154 -9.41 2.58 -0.34
N VAL A 155 -8.77 1.54 -0.87
CA VAL A 155 -7.48 1.63 -1.57
C VAL A 155 -7.67 1.31 -3.04
N PHE A 156 -7.08 2.13 -3.92
CA PHE A 156 -7.03 1.90 -5.35
C PHE A 156 -5.58 1.75 -5.80
N VAL A 157 -5.31 0.73 -6.61
CA VAL A 157 -4.01 0.54 -7.27
C VAL A 157 -4.10 1.16 -8.65
N LEU A 158 -3.39 2.26 -8.85
CA LEU A 158 -3.31 2.93 -10.14
C LEU A 158 -2.10 2.38 -10.89
N ILE A 159 -2.37 1.75 -12.03
CA ILE A 159 -1.36 1.02 -12.80
C ILE A 159 -1.18 1.69 -14.15
N GLY A 160 0.03 2.18 -14.43
CA GLY A 160 0.44 2.69 -15.74
C GLY A 160 1.25 1.64 -16.50
N ILE A 161 0.86 1.34 -17.74
CA ILE A 161 1.58 0.41 -18.61
C ILE A 161 2.13 1.15 -19.85
N GLY A 162 3.38 0.86 -20.20
CA GLY A 162 4.01 1.40 -21.41
C GLY A 162 4.38 2.87 -21.30
N GLY A 163 4.79 3.44 -22.42
CA GLY A 163 5.15 4.86 -22.52
C GLY A 163 6.28 5.26 -21.58
N LYS A 164 6.14 6.45 -21.00
CA LYS A 164 7.00 6.94 -19.92
C LYS A 164 6.19 6.98 -18.62
N PRO A 165 6.82 6.94 -17.44
CA PRO A 165 6.10 7.06 -16.17
C PRO A 165 5.22 8.32 -16.11
N GLU A 166 5.70 9.45 -16.63
CA GLU A 166 4.92 10.70 -16.67
C GLU A 166 3.82 10.75 -17.75
N LYS A 167 3.77 9.73 -18.62
CA LYS A 167 2.82 9.61 -19.74
C LYS A 167 2.71 8.13 -20.16
N PRO A 168 2.04 7.28 -19.36
CA PRO A 168 1.85 5.87 -19.72
C PRO A 168 0.98 5.75 -20.97
N HIS A 169 1.07 4.63 -21.67
CA HIS A 169 0.19 4.37 -22.83
C HIS A 169 -1.20 3.90 -22.43
N GLU A 170 -1.29 3.26 -21.26
CA GLU A 170 -2.54 2.76 -20.70
C GLU A 170 -2.52 3.03 -19.19
N LEU A 171 -3.65 3.48 -18.65
CA LEU A 171 -3.85 3.68 -17.23
C LEU A 171 -5.02 2.83 -16.74
N PHE A 172 -4.85 2.20 -15.58
CA PHE A 172 -5.85 1.34 -14.96
C PHE A 172 -6.10 1.78 -13.52
N ILE A 173 -7.35 1.67 -13.07
CA ILE A 173 -7.77 2.01 -11.70
C ILE A 173 -8.40 0.76 -11.09
N VAL A 174 -7.62 0.01 -10.30
CA VAL A 174 -8.07 -1.26 -9.75
C VAL A 174 -8.38 -1.11 -8.25
N PRO A 175 -9.62 -1.32 -7.80
CA PRO A 175 -9.91 -1.37 -6.37
C PRO A 175 -9.13 -2.53 -5.72
N LEU A 176 -8.44 -2.28 -4.60
CA LEU A 176 -7.62 -3.29 -3.92
C LEU A 176 -8.44 -4.52 -3.50
N GLU A 177 -9.73 -4.34 -3.20
CA GLU A 177 -10.66 -5.43 -2.90
C GLU A 177 -10.81 -6.46 -4.04
N ARG A 178 -10.52 -6.06 -5.28
CA ARG A 178 -10.53 -6.93 -6.47
C ARG A 178 -9.18 -7.57 -6.76
N MET A 179 -8.14 -7.22 -6.00
CA MET A 179 -6.78 -7.73 -6.16
C MET A 179 -6.56 -8.96 -5.28
N HIS A 180 -6.55 -10.14 -5.91
CA HIS A 180 -6.43 -11.42 -5.19
C HIS A 180 -4.99 -11.84 -4.92
N SER A 181 -4.03 -11.40 -5.76
CA SER A 181 -2.62 -11.72 -5.63
C SER A 181 -1.74 -10.49 -5.94
N ASN A 182 -0.42 -10.64 -5.79
CA ASN A 182 0.58 -9.63 -6.15
C ASN A 182 0.84 -9.55 -7.67
N ILE A 183 0.27 -10.49 -8.43
CA ILE A 183 0.26 -10.57 -9.88
C ILE A 183 -1.16 -10.29 -10.40
N ILE A 184 -1.26 -9.59 -11.52
CA ILE A 184 -2.52 -9.41 -12.25
C ILE A 184 -2.28 -9.62 -13.74
N SER A 185 -3.15 -10.41 -14.38
CA SER A 185 -3.08 -10.66 -15.81
C SER A 185 -3.55 -9.45 -16.60
N LYS A 186 -3.11 -9.35 -17.86
CA LYS A 186 -3.58 -8.33 -18.81
C LYS A 186 -5.08 -8.42 -19.04
N GLU A 187 -5.63 -9.62 -19.05
CA GLU A 187 -7.07 -9.86 -19.23
C GLU A 187 -7.86 -9.29 -18.05
N GLU A 188 -7.52 -9.67 -16.82
CA GLU A 188 -8.15 -9.11 -15.62
C GLU A 188 -7.98 -7.59 -15.52
N LEU A 189 -6.79 -7.08 -15.87
CA LEU A 189 -6.51 -5.65 -15.82
C LEU A 189 -7.37 -4.85 -16.83
N SER A 190 -7.75 -5.46 -17.95
CA SER A 190 -8.49 -4.79 -19.02
C SER A 190 -9.87 -4.29 -18.60
N ASP A 191 -10.49 -4.93 -17.60
CA ASP A 191 -11.79 -4.52 -17.03
C ASP A 191 -11.72 -3.18 -16.28
N TYR A 192 -10.51 -2.74 -15.92
CA TYR A 192 -10.26 -1.55 -15.11
C TYR A 192 -9.61 -0.41 -15.90
N ARG A 193 -9.60 -0.52 -17.24
CA ARG A 193 -8.96 0.46 -18.11
C ARG A 193 -9.64 1.81 -18.02
N LYS A 194 -8.85 2.86 -17.83
CA LYS A 194 -9.34 4.23 -17.95
C LYS A 194 -9.48 4.56 -19.43
N GLU A 195 -10.71 4.80 -19.88
CA GLU A 195 -11.00 5.07 -21.30
C GLU A 195 -10.32 6.35 -21.83
N ASP A 196 -10.07 7.31 -20.94
CA ASP A 196 -9.38 8.55 -21.27
C ASP A 196 -8.29 8.85 -20.24
N ASP A 197 -7.08 8.43 -20.59
CA ASP A 197 -5.86 8.61 -19.79
C ASP A 197 -5.51 10.09 -19.56
N TYR A 198 -6.10 11.02 -20.34
CA TYR A 198 -5.83 12.45 -20.23
C TYR A 198 -6.86 13.16 -19.34
N LYS A 199 -8.09 12.65 -19.22
CA LYS A 199 -9.11 13.22 -18.32
C LYS A 199 -8.75 13.09 -16.85
N ASP A 200 -9.03 14.14 -16.09
CA ASP A 200 -8.91 14.17 -14.62
C ASP A 200 -9.68 13.01 -13.98
N PHE A 201 -9.24 12.63 -12.78
CA PHE A 201 -9.98 11.67 -11.97
C PHE A 201 -11.22 12.31 -11.36
N PHE A 202 -12.26 11.51 -11.18
CA PHE A 202 -13.42 11.91 -10.40
C PHE A 202 -13.83 10.80 -9.43
N TRP A 203 -14.54 11.21 -8.38
CA TRP A 203 -15.04 10.30 -7.35
C TRP A 203 -16.53 10.08 -7.56
N ASP A 204 -16.92 8.82 -7.80
CA ASP A 204 -18.32 8.37 -7.81
C ASP A 204 -18.72 8.01 -6.38
N PHE A 205 -19.25 8.99 -5.64
CA PHE A 205 -19.62 8.82 -4.23
C PHE A 205 -20.82 7.88 -4.02
N GLU A 206 -21.64 7.63 -5.05
CA GLU A 206 -22.75 6.67 -4.95
C GLU A 206 -22.22 5.23 -4.95
N LYS A 207 -21.10 4.99 -5.65
CA LYS A 207 -20.48 3.67 -5.77
C LYS A 207 -19.22 3.49 -4.91
N ASN A 208 -18.74 4.57 -4.28
CA ASN A 208 -17.47 4.59 -3.55
C ASN A 208 -16.29 4.22 -4.47
N GLU A 209 -16.29 4.74 -5.70
CA GLU A 209 -15.35 4.36 -6.76
C GLU A 209 -14.57 5.55 -7.30
N LEU A 210 -13.27 5.36 -7.51
CA LEU A 210 -12.42 6.26 -8.27
C LEU A 210 -12.50 5.92 -9.77
N ARG A 211 -12.65 6.94 -10.63
CA ARG A 211 -12.82 6.79 -12.09
C ARG A 211 -11.99 7.81 -12.89
#